data_AF-A0A096N6W2-F1
#
_entry.id   AF-A0A096N6W2-F1
#
_cell.length_a   1.000
_cell.length_b   1.000
_cell.length_c   1.000
_cell.angle_alpha   90.00
_cell.angle_beta   90.00
_cell.angle_gamma   90.00
#
_symmetry.space_group_name_H-M   'P 1'
#
loop_
_entity.id
_entity.type
_entity.pdbx_description
1 polymer ?
#
loop_
_entity_poly.entity_id
_entity_poly.type
_entity_poly.pdbx_seq_one_letter_code
_entity_poly.pdbx_strand_id
1 'polypeptide(L)'
;MANFQGHALPGSFFLIIGLCWSVKYPLKYFSHTRKNSPLHYYRRLEIIEAAVRTLFSVIGILAEQFVPDGPHLHLYHENHWIKLMNWQHSTMYLFFAVSGIADMLTYLVSHVPLGVDRLVMAVAVFMEGFLFYYHVHNRPPLDQHIHSLLLYALFVGCVSISLEVILRDHIVLELFRTSLLILQGTWFWQIGFVLFPPFGTPEWDQKDEANLMFITMCFCWHYLAALSIVAINYSLVYCLLTRMKRHGRGEIIGIQKLNSVSTTQFSPASINDATIDPSTQAKAMDGVILTFLLSDPYSSHQQTALALPSTTSRPHYSPPPLMNSNSYLQQPCFSPGRLLLPPTGVPHFHSCPPLFLLPSSWMFH
;
A
#
# COMPACT_ATOMS: atom_id res chain seq x y z
N MET A 1 3.26 -12.61 -20.94
CA MET A 1 2.63 -12.76 -22.28
C MET A 1 1.16 -12.37 -22.21
N ALA A 2 0.55 -11.99 -23.33
CA ALA A 2 -0.88 -11.63 -23.43
C ALA A 2 -1.77 -12.87 -23.37
N ASN A 3 -1.94 -13.44 -22.17
CA ASN A 3 -2.84 -14.54 -21.89
C ASN A 3 -3.27 -14.50 -20.42
N PHE A 4 -4.23 -15.34 -20.03
CA PHE A 4 -4.73 -15.39 -18.66
C PHE A 4 -3.61 -15.60 -17.62
N GLN A 5 -2.72 -16.56 -17.86
CA GLN A 5 -1.62 -16.88 -16.93
C GLN A 5 -0.63 -15.72 -16.75
N GLY A 6 -0.37 -14.98 -17.83
CA GLY A 6 0.49 -13.80 -17.83
C GLY A 6 -0.05 -12.65 -17.00
N HIS A 7 -1.34 -12.65 -16.67
CA HIS A 7 -1.97 -11.69 -15.76
C HIS A 7 -2.19 -12.28 -14.36
N ALA A 8 -2.68 -13.52 -14.28
CA ALA A 8 -2.96 -14.19 -13.01
C ALA A 8 -1.70 -14.43 -12.16
N LEU A 9 -0.56 -14.75 -12.79
CA LEU A 9 0.70 -15.01 -12.09
C LEU A 9 1.25 -13.74 -11.39
N PRO A 10 1.50 -12.61 -12.08
CA PRO A 10 1.91 -11.38 -11.40
C PRO A 10 0.83 -10.88 -10.43
N GLY A 11 -0.46 -11.01 -10.78
CA GLY A 11 -1.56 -10.66 -9.89
C GLY A 11 -1.53 -11.41 -8.56
N SER A 12 -1.25 -12.72 -8.60
CA SER A 12 -1.11 -13.54 -7.40
C SER A 12 0.10 -13.13 -6.55
N PHE A 13 1.24 -12.85 -7.19
CA PHE A 13 2.45 -12.40 -6.48
C PHE A 13 2.22 -11.08 -5.73
N PHE A 14 1.67 -10.07 -6.41
CA PHE A 14 1.34 -8.79 -5.78
C PHE A 14 0.29 -8.93 -4.68
N LEU A 15 -0.74 -9.77 -4.89
CA LEU A 15 -1.79 -9.98 -3.91
C LEU A 15 -1.24 -10.65 -2.63
N ILE A 16 -0.44 -11.71 -2.76
CA ILE A 16 0.16 -12.40 -1.62
C ILE A 16 1.06 -11.45 -0.83
N ILE A 17 1.93 -10.70 -1.50
CA ILE A 17 2.83 -9.74 -0.84
C ILE A 17 2.02 -8.63 -0.16
N GLY A 18 1.01 -8.08 -0.84
CA GLY A 18 0.11 -7.07 -0.26
C GLY A 18 -0.61 -7.57 0.99
N LEU A 19 -1.12 -8.81 0.97
CA LEU A 19 -1.73 -9.44 2.14
C LEU A 19 -0.71 -9.62 3.27
N CYS A 20 0.49 -10.12 2.98
CA CYS A 20 1.56 -10.23 3.98
C CYS A 20 1.92 -8.87 4.60
N TRP A 21 2.05 -7.83 3.77
CA TRP A 21 2.36 -6.47 4.21
C TRP A 21 1.25 -5.86 5.07
N SER A 22 -0.02 -6.17 4.76
CA SER A 22 -1.17 -5.67 5.53
C SER A 22 -1.19 -6.19 6.97
N VAL A 23 -0.48 -7.27 7.27
CA VAL A 23 -0.28 -7.80 8.61
C VAL A 23 1.08 -7.38 9.18
N LYS A 24 2.15 -7.39 8.36
CA LYS A 24 3.52 -7.01 8.74
C LYS A 24 3.59 -5.60 9.32
N TYR A 25 3.05 -4.60 8.63
CA TYR A 25 3.19 -3.20 9.02
C TYR A 25 2.46 -2.85 10.33
N PRO A 26 1.20 -3.27 10.56
CA PRO A 26 0.57 -3.10 11.87
C PRO A 26 1.35 -3.80 12.99
N LEU A 27 1.86 -5.02 12.76
CA LEU A 27 2.65 -5.74 13.76
C LEU A 27 3.95 -4.99 14.10
N LYS A 28 4.66 -4.46 13.10
CA LYS A 28 5.86 -3.61 13.27
C LYS A 28 5.53 -2.36 14.07
N TYR A 29 4.44 -1.67 13.74
CA TYR A 29 4.01 -0.45 14.41
C TYR A 29 3.72 -0.67 15.91
N PHE A 30 2.92 -1.67 16.24
CA PHE A 30 2.58 -1.97 17.64
C PHE A 30 3.73 -2.62 18.42
N SER A 31 4.64 -3.35 17.75
CA SER A 31 5.81 -3.93 18.42
C SER A 31 6.88 -2.89 18.73
N HIS A 32 7.07 -1.87 17.88
CA HIS A 32 7.98 -0.75 18.16
C HIS A 32 7.54 0.07 19.37
N THR A 33 6.24 0.15 19.63
CA THR A 33 5.69 0.77 20.85
C THR A 33 6.01 -0.04 22.13
N ARG A 34 6.50 -1.29 22.00
CA ARG A 34 6.83 -2.19 23.12
C ARG A 34 8.34 -2.15 23.40
N LYS A 35 8.72 -2.00 24.68
CA LYS A 35 10.12 -1.85 25.15
C LYS A 35 11.11 -2.98 24.75
N ASN A 36 10.64 -4.12 24.25
CA ASN A 36 11.47 -5.28 23.84
C ASN A 36 11.09 -5.75 22.43
N SER A 37 11.27 -4.90 21.41
CA SER A 37 11.00 -5.30 20.03
C SER A 37 12.11 -6.22 19.50
N PRO A 38 11.78 -7.33 18.82
CA PRO A 38 12.79 -8.19 18.20
C PRO A 38 13.28 -7.56 16.88
N LEU A 39 14.05 -6.46 16.98
CA LEU A 39 14.60 -5.71 15.83
C LEU A 39 15.34 -6.62 14.83
N HIS A 40 16.04 -7.64 15.34
CA HIS A 40 16.73 -8.65 14.52
C HIS A 40 15.79 -9.49 13.64
N TYR A 41 14.57 -9.79 14.13
CA TYR A 41 13.59 -10.57 13.36
C TYR A 41 13.07 -9.75 12.18
N TYR A 42 12.68 -8.50 12.42
CA TYR A 42 12.24 -7.59 11.36
C TYR A 42 13.34 -7.38 10.32
N ARG A 43 14.59 -7.13 10.75
CA ARG A 43 15.72 -7.02 9.81
C ARG A 43 15.90 -8.27 8.94
N ARG A 44 15.77 -9.48 9.51
CA ARG A 44 15.85 -10.72 8.72
C ARG A 44 14.71 -10.84 7.71
N LEU A 45 13.48 -10.47 8.10
CA LEU A 45 12.34 -10.47 7.19
C LEU A 45 12.54 -9.52 6.02
N GLU A 46 13.01 -8.29 6.26
CA GLU A 46 13.25 -7.33 5.18
C GLU A 46 14.35 -7.81 4.22
N ILE A 47 15.42 -8.43 4.74
CA ILE A 47 16.47 -9.04 3.89
C ILE A 47 15.90 -10.20 3.06
N ILE A 48 15.10 -11.09 3.66
CA ILE A 48 14.47 -12.21 2.95
C ILE A 48 13.54 -11.69 1.86
N GLU A 49 12.72 -10.68 2.15
CA GLU A 49 11.79 -10.08 1.19
C GLU A 49 12.54 -9.45 0.01
N ALA A 50 13.62 -8.69 0.28
CA ALA A 50 14.47 -8.10 -0.72
C ALA A 50 15.19 -9.17 -1.58
N ALA A 51 15.63 -10.27 -0.96
CA ALA A 51 16.23 -11.40 -1.65
C ALA A 51 15.21 -12.13 -2.55
N VAL A 52 14.00 -12.38 -2.06
CA VAL A 52 12.90 -12.98 -2.83
C VAL A 52 12.54 -12.08 -4.03
N ARG A 53 12.39 -10.77 -3.82
CA ARG A 53 12.14 -9.81 -4.90
C ARG A 53 13.24 -9.85 -5.97
N THR A 54 14.51 -9.88 -5.55
CA THR A 54 15.66 -10.00 -6.45
C THR A 54 15.63 -11.31 -7.23
N LEU A 55 15.44 -12.44 -6.53
CA LEU A 55 15.44 -13.77 -7.13
C LEU A 55 14.31 -13.93 -8.16
N PHE A 56 13.08 -13.55 -7.81
CA PHE A 56 11.95 -13.62 -8.73
C PHE A 56 12.13 -12.73 -9.96
N SER A 57 12.74 -11.55 -9.78
CA SER A 57 13.05 -10.67 -10.90
C SER A 57 14.08 -11.30 -11.84
N VAL A 58 15.14 -11.90 -11.30
CA VAL A 58 16.14 -12.63 -12.10
C VAL A 58 15.51 -13.81 -12.83
N ILE A 59 14.68 -14.61 -12.16
CA ILE A 59 13.92 -15.70 -12.78
C ILE A 59 13.03 -15.17 -13.91
N GLY A 60 12.35 -14.04 -13.70
CA GLY A 60 11.52 -13.39 -14.71
C GLY A 60 12.32 -12.98 -15.95
N ILE A 61 13.50 -12.39 -15.78
CA ILE A 61 14.41 -12.05 -16.90
C ILE A 61 14.81 -13.33 -17.64
N LEU A 62 15.22 -14.37 -16.93
CA LEU A 62 15.64 -15.63 -17.54
C LEU A 62 14.48 -16.29 -18.30
N ALA A 63 13.29 -16.30 -17.73
CA ALA A 63 12.09 -16.85 -18.37
C ALA A 63 11.70 -16.09 -19.63
N GLU A 64 11.72 -14.75 -19.59
CA GLU A 64 11.38 -13.93 -20.76
C GLU A 64 12.45 -14.02 -21.87
N GLN A 65 13.72 -14.23 -21.52
CA GLN A 65 14.82 -14.30 -22.49
C GLN A 65 15.03 -15.69 -23.08
N PHE A 66 14.91 -16.76 -22.29
CA PHE A 66 15.39 -18.11 -22.62
C PHE A 66 14.30 -19.19 -22.66
N VAL A 67 13.02 -18.82 -22.60
CA VAL A 67 11.95 -19.74 -23.03
C VAL A 67 12.23 -20.18 -24.49
N PRO A 68 11.83 -21.39 -24.96
CA PRO A 68 12.12 -21.82 -26.33
C PRO A 68 11.71 -20.80 -27.41
N ASP A 69 10.64 -20.06 -27.16
CA ASP A 69 10.18 -18.95 -27.98
C ASP A 69 10.64 -17.57 -27.45
N GLY A 70 11.81 -17.47 -26.84
CA GLY A 70 12.40 -16.23 -26.33
C GLY A 70 13.23 -15.48 -27.39
N PRO A 71 13.62 -14.23 -27.12
CA PRO A 71 14.59 -13.48 -27.94
C PRO A 71 16.05 -13.96 -27.78
N HIS A 72 16.37 -14.77 -26.76
CA HIS A 72 17.72 -15.31 -26.52
C HIS A 72 18.83 -14.24 -26.50
N LEU A 73 18.56 -13.08 -25.90
CA LEU A 73 19.45 -11.89 -25.87
C LEU A 73 19.71 -11.22 -27.24
N HIS A 74 19.01 -11.64 -28.29
CA HIS A 74 19.01 -10.92 -29.57
C HIS A 74 17.93 -9.83 -29.55
N LEU A 75 18.37 -8.57 -29.60
CA LEU A 75 17.46 -7.42 -29.64
C LEU A 75 17.05 -7.04 -31.07
N TYR A 76 17.96 -7.23 -32.03
CA TYR A 76 17.79 -6.79 -33.41
C TYR A 76 18.43 -7.78 -34.36
N HIS A 77 17.75 -8.08 -35.47
CA HIS A 77 18.26 -8.93 -36.53
C HIS A 77 17.67 -8.48 -37.86
N GLU A 78 18.47 -8.51 -38.93
CA GLU A 78 18.01 -8.28 -40.32
C GLU A 78 16.94 -7.19 -40.48
N ASN A 79 17.25 -5.99 -39.98
CA ASN A 79 16.40 -4.80 -40.05
C ASN A 79 15.09 -4.80 -39.23
N HIS A 80 14.87 -5.76 -38.33
CA HIS A 80 13.69 -5.81 -37.48
C HIS A 80 14.03 -6.05 -36.00
N TRP A 81 13.15 -5.57 -35.12
CA TRP A 81 13.25 -5.79 -33.69
C TRP A 81 12.69 -7.17 -33.30
N ILE A 82 13.39 -7.88 -32.43
CA ILE A 82 12.97 -9.21 -31.98
C ILE A 82 12.22 -9.08 -30.66
N LYS A 83 10.95 -9.52 -30.65
CA LYS A 83 10.15 -9.78 -29.44
C LYS A 83 10.26 -8.66 -28.38
N LEU A 84 10.02 -7.40 -28.81
CA LEU A 84 10.12 -6.21 -27.95
C LEU A 84 9.27 -6.28 -26.66
N MET A 85 8.15 -7.02 -26.69
CA MET A 85 7.32 -7.22 -25.51
C MET A 85 8.07 -7.97 -24.40
N ASN A 86 8.82 -9.02 -24.74
CA ASN A 86 9.67 -9.75 -23.79
C ASN A 86 10.81 -8.86 -23.27
N TRP A 87 11.36 -7.98 -24.11
CA TRP A 87 12.35 -6.98 -23.70
C TRP A 87 11.78 -5.93 -22.73
N GLN A 88 10.54 -5.48 -22.94
CA GLN A 88 9.87 -4.58 -22.00
C GLN A 88 9.68 -5.25 -20.62
N HIS A 89 9.21 -6.50 -20.58
CA HIS A 89 9.10 -7.24 -19.31
C HIS A 89 10.47 -7.48 -18.66
N SER A 90 11.49 -7.85 -19.44
CA SER A 90 12.85 -8.04 -18.92
C SER A 90 13.42 -6.76 -18.33
N THR A 91 13.13 -5.61 -18.96
CA THR A 91 13.54 -4.29 -18.46
C THR A 91 12.81 -3.95 -17.16
N MET A 92 11.51 -4.18 -17.08
CA MET A 92 10.72 -4.01 -15.86
C MET A 92 11.30 -4.87 -14.71
N TYR A 93 11.55 -6.16 -14.96
CA TYR A 93 12.16 -7.05 -13.98
C TYR A 93 13.56 -6.61 -13.55
N LEU A 94 14.38 -6.07 -14.47
CA LEU A 94 15.70 -5.54 -14.13
C LEU A 94 15.61 -4.43 -13.06
N PHE A 95 14.68 -3.49 -13.19
CA PHE A 95 14.50 -2.45 -12.18
C PHE A 95 14.04 -3.00 -10.82
N PHE A 96 13.18 -4.02 -10.80
CA PHE A 96 12.82 -4.71 -9.55
C PHE A 96 13.96 -5.54 -8.94
N ALA A 97 14.84 -6.11 -9.77
CA ALA A 97 16.06 -6.76 -9.29
C ALA A 97 17.00 -5.76 -8.62
N VAL A 98 17.22 -4.60 -9.26
CA VAL A 98 18.04 -3.51 -8.71
C VAL A 98 17.44 -2.97 -7.41
N SER A 99 16.11 -2.82 -7.31
CA SER A 99 15.46 -2.39 -6.07
C SER A 99 15.54 -3.42 -4.95
N GLY A 100 15.51 -4.72 -5.27
CA GLY A 100 15.80 -5.79 -4.31
C GLY A 100 17.23 -5.72 -3.78
N ILE A 101 18.21 -5.52 -4.66
CA ILE A 101 19.63 -5.37 -4.27
C ILE A 101 19.85 -4.13 -3.40
N ALA A 102 19.31 -2.97 -3.79
CA ALA A 102 19.45 -1.73 -3.03
C ALA A 102 18.87 -1.85 -1.60
N ASP A 103 17.73 -2.53 -1.46
CA ASP A 103 17.10 -2.81 -0.17
C ASP A 103 17.97 -3.73 0.70
N MET A 104 18.48 -4.84 0.13
CA MET A 104 19.45 -5.70 0.84
C MET A 104 20.69 -4.93 1.29
N LEU A 105 21.28 -4.10 0.42
CA LEU A 105 22.47 -3.30 0.73
C LEU A 105 22.21 -2.33 1.88
N THR A 106 21.02 -1.74 1.96
CA THR A 106 20.63 -0.83 3.05
C THR A 106 20.66 -1.54 4.41
N TYR A 107 20.39 -2.86 4.45
CA TYR A 107 20.47 -3.66 5.67
C TYR A 107 21.84 -4.33 5.91
N LEU A 108 22.69 -4.48 4.90
CA LEU A 108 23.98 -5.18 5.00
C LEU A 108 25.17 -4.22 5.13
N VAL A 109 25.07 -3.01 4.58
CA VAL A 109 26.17 -2.05 4.46
C VAL A 109 25.83 -0.78 5.22
N SER A 110 26.69 -0.38 6.17
CA SER A 110 26.46 0.78 7.04
C SER A 110 26.58 2.16 6.36
N HIS A 111 27.16 2.21 5.15
CA HIS A 111 27.47 3.45 4.43
C HIS A 111 26.41 3.84 3.37
N VAL A 112 25.33 3.07 3.23
CA VAL A 112 24.27 3.40 2.29
C VAL A 112 23.41 4.53 2.86
N PRO A 113 23.20 5.63 2.13
CA PRO A 113 22.35 6.72 2.61
C PRO A 113 20.92 6.24 2.90
N LEU A 114 20.35 6.73 4.00
CA LEU A 114 18.96 6.43 4.37
C LEU A 114 18.01 6.89 3.26
N GLY A 115 17.07 6.03 2.87
CA GLY A 115 16.05 6.34 1.86
C GLY A 115 16.39 5.91 0.44
N VAL A 116 17.62 5.45 0.16
CA VAL A 116 17.99 4.90 -1.16
C VAL A 116 17.13 3.67 -1.49
N ASP A 117 16.84 2.81 -0.51
CA ASP A 117 15.92 1.67 -0.63
C ASP A 117 14.55 2.11 -1.18
N ARG A 118 13.97 3.17 -0.62
CA ARG A 118 12.65 3.70 -1.02
C ARG A 118 12.72 4.41 -2.37
N LEU A 119 13.79 5.18 -2.62
CA LEU A 119 13.97 5.88 -3.90
C LEU A 119 14.08 4.88 -5.06
N VAL A 120 14.93 3.85 -4.93
CA VAL A 120 15.11 2.86 -5.99
C VAL A 120 13.83 2.03 -6.19
N MET A 121 13.08 1.76 -5.12
CA MET A 121 11.76 1.13 -5.24
C MET A 121 10.75 2.02 -5.98
N ALA A 122 10.71 3.33 -5.69
CA ALA A 122 9.86 4.28 -6.41
C ALA A 122 10.24 4.34 -7.90
N VAL A 123 11.54 4.39 -8.22
CA VAL A 123 12.03 4.35 -9.60
C VAL A 123 11.62 3.06 -10.31
N ALA A 124 11.68 1.91 -9.62
CA ALA A 124 11.25 0.65 -10.22
C ALA A 124 9.75 0.63 -10.55
N VAL A 125 8.91 1.10 -9.63
CA VAL A 125 7.45 1.23 -9.86
C VAL A 125 7.14 2.27 -10.95
N PHE A 126 7.90 3.37 -11.01
CA PHE A 126 7.80 4.34 -12.10
C PHE A 126 8.12 3.71 -13.45
N MET A 127 9.21 2.94 -13.54
CA MET A 127 9.61 2.27 -14.77
C MET A 127 8.63 1.18 -15.19
N GLU A 128 8.04 0.46 -14.24
CA GLU A 128 6.90 -0.43 -14.50
C GLU A 128 5.76 0.35 -15.16
N GLY A 129 5.27 1.43 -14.54
CA GLY A 129 4.20 2.26 -15.10
C GLY A 129 4.56 2.87 -16.47
N PHE A 130 5.76 3.39 -16.62
CA PHE A 130 6.22 4.01 -17.88
C PHE A 130 6.26 3.00 -19.04
N LEU A 131 6.81 1.80 -18.81
CA LEU A 131 6.82 0.74 -19.82
C LEU A 131 5.39 0.26 -20.11
N PHE A 132 4.55 0.14 -19.08
CA PHE A 132 3.16 -0.28 -19.22
C PHE A 132 2.32 0.71 -20.03
N TYR A 133 2.56 2.02 -19.89
CA TYR A 133 1.89 3.03 -20.70
C TYR A 133 2.09 2.80 -22.21
N TYR A 134 3.32 2.52 -22.63
CA TYR A 134 3.62 2.25 -24.04
C TYR A 134 3.24 0.82 -24.47
N HIS A 135 3.14 -0.13 -23.54
CA HIS A 135 2.63 -1.48 -23.79
C HIS A 135 1.17 -1.49 -24.25
N VAL A 136 0.38 -0.57 -23.70
CA VAL A 136 -1.08 -0.51 -23.87
C VAL A 136 -1.47 0.42 -25.04
N HIS A 137 -0.51 1.16 -25.59
CA HIS A 137 -0.75 2.07 -26.71
C HIS A 137 -1.29 1.31 -27.94
N ASN A 138 -2.34 1.83 -28.58
CA ASN A 138 -3.03 1.25 -29.75
C ASN A 138 -3.76 -0.10 -29.52
N ARG A 139 -4.17 -0.40 -28.28
CA ARG A 139 -5.07 -1.54 -27.99
C ARG A 139 -6.54 -1.18 -28.23
N PRO A 140 -7.45 -2.18 -28.36
CA PRO A 140 -8.88 -1.93 -28.38
C PRO A 140 -9.36 -1.13 -27.15
N PRO A 141 -10.48 -0.38 -27.22
CA PRO A 141 -10.87 0.56 -26.18
C PRO A 141 -10.99 -0.04 -24.78
N LEU A 142 -11.65 -1.20 -24.64
CA LEU A 142 -11.80 -1.89 -23.36
C LEU A 142 -10.46 -2.40 -22.80
N ASP A 143 -9.66 -3.08 -23.61
CA ASP A 143 -8.28 -3.51 -23.28
C ASP A 143 -7.41 -2.33 -22.84
N GLN A 144 -7.45 -1.22 -23.58
CA GLN A 144 -6.71 -0.02 -23.23
C GLN A 144 -7.18 0.58 -21.89
N HIS A 145 -8.49 0.67 -21.67
CA HIS A 145 -9.07 1.28 -20.47
C HIS A 145 -8.78 0.46 -19.21
N ILE A 146 -8.99 -0.86 -19.26
CA ILE A 146 -8.80 -1.74 -18.10
C ILE A 146 -7.32 -1.73 -17.63
N HIS A 147 -6.38 -1.67 -18.57
CA HIS A 147 -4.96 -1.52 -18.26
C HIS A 147 -4.58 -0.10 -17.80
N SER A 148 -5.23 0.94 -18.33
CA SER A 148 -4.99 2.33 -17.90
C SER A 148 -5.40 2.56 -16.44
N LEU A 149 -6.44 1.88 -15.95
CA LEU A 149 -6.82 1.91 -14.53
C LEU A 149 -5.70 1.36 -13.62
N LEU A 150 -5.03 0.28 -14.05
CA LEU A 150 -3.85 -0.24 -13.35
C LEU A 150 -2.71 0.78 -13.34
N LEU A 151 -2.49 1.45 -14.47
CA LEU A 151 -1.45 2.46 -14.61
C LEU A 151 -1.64 3.63 -13.61
N TYR A 152 -2.89 4.06 -13.38
CA TYR A 152 -3.17 5.06 -12.35
C TYR A 152 -2.80 4.57 -10.94
N ALA A 153 -3.13 3.32 -10.60
CA ALA A 153 -2.73 2.75 -9.30
C ALA A 153 -1.21 2.71 -9.14
N LEU A 154 -0.46 2.36 -10.20
CA LEU A 154 1.00 2.33 -10.21
C LEU A 154 1.60 3.73 -9.98
N PHE A 155 1.13 4.76 -10.69
CA PHE A 155 1.65 6.11 -10.51
C PHE A 155 1.33 6.67 -9.12
N VAL A 156 0.13 6.42 -8.59
CA VAL A 156 -0.20 6.79 -7.20
C VAL A 156 0.69 6.03 -6.22
N GLY A 157 0.98 4.75 -6.46
CA GLY A 157 1.93 3.95 -5.69
C GLY A 157 3.35 4.52 -5.72
N CYS A 158 3.84 4.91 -6.90
CA CYS A 158 5.13 5.57 -7.07
C CYS A 158 5.22 6.87 -6.25
N VAL A 159 4.18 7.71 -6.31
CA VAL A 159 4.11 8.95 -5.50
C VAL A 159 4.13 8.61 -4.00
N SER A 160 3.36 7.62 -3.57
CA SER A 160 3.36 7.15 -2.17
C SER A 160 4.75 6.71 -1.71
N ILE A 161 5.44 5.88 -2.48
CA ILE A 161 6.79 5.39 -2.14
C ILE A 161 7.79 6.55 -2.14
N SER A 162 7.65 7.51 -3.06
CA SER A 162 8.49 8.71 -3.12
C SER A 162 8.33 9.57 -1.85
N LEU A 163 7.10 9.69 -1.33
CA LEU A 163 6.86 10.37 -0.05
C LEU A 163 7.52 9.64 1.12
N GLU A 164 7.63 8.32 1.09
CA GLU A 164 8.33 7.53 2.13
C GLU A 164 9.84 7.77 2.17
N VAL A 165 10.44 8.38 1.13
CA VAL A 165 11.85 8.85 1.18
C VAL A 165 12.01 9.95 2.21
N ILE A 166 11.00 10.83 2.33
CA ILE A 166 10.99 11.97 3.26
C ILE A 166 10.34 11.57 4.59
N LEU A 167 9.19 10.90 4.51
CA LEU A 167 8.34 10.49 5.63
C LEU A 167 8.55 9.00 5.95
N ARG A 168 9.79 8.65 6.26
CA ARG A 168 10.20 7.26 6.47
C ARG A 168 9.44 6.61 7.62
N ASP A 169 9.07 5.33 7.44
CA ASP A 169 8.39 4.49 8.44
C ASP A 169 7.05 5.07 8.96
N HIS A 170 6.43 5.98 8.19
CA HIS A 170 5.11 6.52 8.51
C HIS A 170 4.03 5.48 8.20
N ILE A 171 3.41 4.93 9.25
CA ILE A 171 2.46 3.81 9.13
C ILE A 171 1.33 4.05 8.13
N VAL A 172 0.80 5.27 8.03
CA VAL A 172 -0.28 5.57 7.07
C VAL A 172 0.20 5.41 5.62
N LEU A 173 1.44 5.81 5.31
CA LEU A 173 2.00 5.63 3.96
C LEU A 173 2.27 4.15 3.68
N GLU A 174 2.80 3.42 4.67
CA GLU A 174 3.02 1.98 4.53
C GLU A 174 1.70 1.22 4.29
N LEU A 175 0.62 1.57 5.00
CA LEU A 175 -0.72 0.98 4.81
C LEU A 175 -1.37 1.41 3.49
N PHE A 176 -1.20 2.68 3.09
CA PHE A 176 -1.71 3.19 1.82
C PHE A 176 -1.04 2.48 0.64
N ARG A 177 0.29 2.40 0.62
CA ARG A 177 1.05 1.62 -0.36
C ARG A 177 0.62 0.15 -0.39
N THR A 178 0.38 -0.44 0.78
CA THR A 178 -0.11 -1.82 0.88
C THR A 178 -1.49 -1.99 0.23
N SER A 179 -2.41 -1.05 0.43
CA SER A 179 -3.73 -1.08 -0.21
C SER A 179 -3.64 -0.99 -1.73
N LEU A 180 -2.72 -0.18 -2.26
CA LEU A 180 -2.47 -0.06 -3.70
C LEU A 180 -1.85 -1.34 -4.27
N LEU A 181 -0.98 -2.03 -3.53
CA LEU A 181 -0.41 -3.31 -3.97
C LEU A 181 -1.46 -4.42 -4.03
N ILE A 182 -2.38 -4.47 -3.06
CA ILE A 182 -3.53 -5.39 -3.09
C ILE A 182 -4.43 -5.06 -4.29
N LEU A 183 -4.72 -3.78 -4.52
CA LEU A 183 -5.47 -3.33 -5.69
C LEU A 183 -4.79 -3.80 -6.98
N GLN A 184 -3.49 -3.55 -7.15
CA GLN A 184 -2.70 -4.00 -8.30
C GLN A 184 -2.83 -5.52 -8.50
N GLY A 185 -2.65 -6.32 -7.44
CA GLY A 185 -2.77 -7.77 -7.51
C GLY A 185 -4.16 -8.27 -7.93
N THR A 186 -5.22 -7.77 -7.29
CA THR A 186 -6.59 -8.15 -7.66
C THR A 186 -6.99 -7.65 -9.04
N TRP A 187 -6.44 -6.51 -9.47
CA TRP A 187 -6.76 -5.93 -10.76
C TRP A 187 -6.10 -6.66 -11.93
N PHE A 188 -4.88 -7.16 -11.75
CA PHE A 188 -4.28 -8.09 -12.71
C PHE A 188 -5.16 -9.33 -12.93
N TRP A 189 -5.77 -9.88 -11.87
CA TRP A 189 -6.75 -10.95 -12.02
C TRP A 189 -7.99 -10.49 -12.81
N GLN A 190 -8.52 -9.30 -12.52
CA GLN A 190 -9.65 -8.73 -13.24
C GLN A 190 -9.35 -8.56 -14.74
N ILE A 191 -8.16 -8.06 -15.10
CA ILE A 191 -7.70 -7.99 -16.49
C ILE A 191 -7.70 -9.37 -17.14
N GLY A 192 -7.14 -10.37 -16.44
CA GLY A 192 -7.14 -11.76 -16.90
C GLY A 192 -8.54 -12.28 -17.20
N PHE A 193 -9.51 -12.07 -16.30
CA PHE A 193 -10.89 -12.53 -16.49
C PHE A 193 -11.62 -11.82 -17.63
N VAL A 194 -11.41 -10.52 -17.81
CA VAL A 194 -12.15 -9.73 -18.81
C VAL A 194 -11.60 -9.96 -20.22
N LEU A 195 -10.27 -9.99 -20.36
CA LEU A 195 -9.62 -10.12 -21.67
C LEU A 195 -9.38 -11.58 -22.09
N PHE A 196 -9.29 -12.48 -21.12
CA PHE A 196 -9.05 -13.91 -21.35
C PHE A 196 -10.01 -14.76 -20.51
N PRO A 197 -11.33 -14.65 -20.75
CA PRO A 197 -12.36 -15.36 -20.00
C PRO A 197 -12.02 -16.84 -19.85
N PRO A 198 -11.77 -17.33 -18.63
CA PRO A 198 -11.56 -18.75 -18.43
C PRO A 198 -12.89 -19.49 -18.64
N PHE A 199 -12.79 -20.78 -18.96
CA PHE A 199 -13.94 -21.68 -19.08
C PHE A 199 -14.86 -21.45 -20.28
N GLY A 200 -14.38 -20.76 -21.33
CA GLY A 200 -15.12 -20.62 -22.59
C GLY A 200 -16.35 -19.72 -22.48
N THR A 201 -16.36 -18.81 -21.51
CA THR A 201 -17.38 -17.76 -21.44
C THR A 201 -17.22 -16.79 -22.62
N PRO A 202 -18.32 -16.17 -23.11
CA PRO A 202 -18.24 -15.26 -24.24
C PRO A 202 -17.28 -14.09 -23.99
N GLU A 203 -16.52 -13.72 -25.02
CA GLU A 203 -15.64 -12.55 -24.97
C GLU A 203 -16.45 -11.27 -24.80
N TRP A 204 -15.88 -10.31 -24.07
CA TRP A 204 -16.48 -9.01 -23.85
C TRP A 204 -16.37 -8.15 -25.11
N ASP A 205 -17.44 -7.43 -25.45
CA ASP A 205 -17.40 -6.46 -26.54
C ASP A 205 -16.45 -5.31 -26.18
N GLN A 206 -15.37 -5.21 -26.95
CA GLN A 206 -14.30 -4.25 -26.79
C GLN A 206 -14.71 -2.80 -27.09
N LYS A 207 -15.85 -2.60 -27.76
CA LYS A 207 -16.36 -1.29 -28.17
C LYS A 207 -17.60 -0.85 -27.40
N ASP A 208 -18.12 -1.69 -26.51
CA ASP A 208 -19.28 -1.37 -25.70
C ASP A 208 -18.91 -0.41 -24.57
N GLU A 209 -19.47 0.79 -24.62
CA GLU A 209 -19.30 1.84 -23.61
C GLU A 209 -19.84 1.41 -22.23
N ALA A 210 -20.86 0.53 -22.17
CA ALA A 210 -21.37 0.02 -20.91
C ALA A 210 -20.32 -0.84 -20.18
N ASN A 211 -19.50 -1.59 -20.93
CA ASN A 211 -18.38 -2.35 -20.36
C ASN A 211 -17.33 -1.41 -19.75
N LEU A 212 -17.03 -0.28 -20.39
CA LEU A 212 -16.10 0.73 -19.85
C LEU A 212 -16.61 1.33 -18.54
N MET A 213 -17.89 1.69 -18.48
CA MET A 213 -18.53 2.21 -17.28
C MET A 213 -18.51 1.17 -16.14
N PHE A 214 -18.88 -0.08 -16.45
CA PHE A 214 -18.89 -1.17 -15.48
C PHE A 214 -17.48 -1.45 -14.93
N ILE A 215 -16.47 -1.53 -15.79
CA ILE A 215 -15.08 -1.78 -15.37
C ILE A 215 -14.58 -0.65 -14.47
N THR A 216 -14.94 0.60 -14.76
CA THR A 216 -14.58 1.74 -13.89
C THR A 216 -15.21 1.60 -12.51
N MET A 217 -16.49 1.23 -12.42
CA MET A 217 -17.14 0.93 -11.13
C MET A 217 -16.47 -0.24 -10.41
N CYS A 218 -16.17 -1.31 -11.14
CA CYS A 218 -15.50 -2.50 -10.60
C CYS A 218 -14.14 -2.14 -9.98
N PHE A 219 -13.37 -1.26 -10.62
CA PHE A 219 -12.10 -0.76 -10.07
C PHE A 219 -12.27 -0.09 -8.70
N CYS A 220 -13.28 0.77 -8.57
CA CYS A 220 -13.59 1.42 -7.29
C CYS A 220 -13.98 0.40 -6.21
N TRP A 221 -14.72 -0.65 -6.56
CA TRP A 221 -15.06 -1.72 -5.62
C TRP A 221 -13.84 -2.53 -5.19
N HIS A 222 -12.94 -2.86 -6.12
CA HIS A 222 -11.66 -3.50 -5.80
C HIS A 222 -10.84 -2.65 -4.83
N TYR A 223 -10.80 -1.34 -5.03
CA TYR A 223 -10.06 -0.46 -4.14
C TYR A 223 -10.70 -0.34 -2.76
N LEU A 224 -12.04 -0.24 -2.69
CA LEU A 224 -12.77 -0.26 -1.42
C LEU A 224 -12.53 -1.58 -0.66
N ALA A 225 -12.50 -2.71 -1.37
CA ALA A 225 -12.18 -4.01 -0.81
C ALA A 225 -10.74 -4.07 -0.28
N ALA A 226 -9.76 -3.55 -1.03
CA ALA A 226 -8.37 -3.47 -0.60
C ALA A 226 -8.21 -2.61 0.68
N LEU A 227 -8.87 -1.46 0.76
CA LEU A 227 -8.90 -0.63 1.96
C LEU A 227 -9.53 -1.36 3.15
N SER A 228 -10.64 -2.07 2.91
CA SER A 228 -11.33 -2.86 3.93
C SER A 228 -10.43 -3.98 4.48
N ILE A 229 -9.71 -4.70 3.61
CA ILE A 229 -8.75 -5.75 4.01
C ILE A 229 -7.67 -5.17 4.92
N VAL A 230 -7.06 -4.04 4.52
CA VAL A 230 -6.01 -3.38 5.32
C VAL A 230 -6.56 -2.92 6.68
N ALA A 231 -7.75 -2.33 6.72
CA ALA A 231 -8.40 -1.87 7.95
C ALA A 231 -8.76 -3.03 8.89
N ILE A 232 -9.29 -4.14 8.34
CA ILE A 232 -9.60 -5.36 9.09
C ILE A 232 -8.31 -5.95 9.67
N ASN A 233 -7.26 -6.11 8.88
CA ASN A 233 -6.00 -6.67 9.36
C ASN A 233 -5.33 -5.80 10.43
N TYR A 234 -5.35 -4.47 10.26
CA TYR A 234 -4.90 -3.54 11.31
C TYR A 234 -5.68 -3.75 12.62
N SER A 235 -7.01 -3.81 12.53
CA SER A 235 -7.91 -4.01 13.68
C SER A 235 -7.71 -5.37 14.35
N LEU A 236 -7.54 -6.44 13.56
CA LEU A 236 -7.27 -7.79 14.04
C LEU A 236 -5.94 -7.84 14.78
N VAL A 237 -4.87 -7.28 14.21
CA VAL A 237 -3.56 -7.22 14.88
C VAL A 237 -3.65 -6.46 16.21
N TYR A 238 -4.32 -5.31 16.23
CA TYR A 238 -4.55 -4.54 17.45
C TYR A 238 -5.31 -5.37 18.50
N CYS A 239 -6.41 -6.02 18.12
CA CYS A 239 -7.21 -6.87 18.99
C CYS A 239 -6.42 -8.07 19.54
N LEU A 240 -5.61 -8.74 18.71
CA LEU A 240 -4.81 -9.89 19.12
C LEU A 240 -3.73 -9.48 20.12
N LEU A 241 -2.98 -8.40 19.84
CA LEU A 241 -1.92 -7.92 20.71
C LEU A 241 -2.47 -7.40 22.06
N THR A 242 -3.61 -6.72 22.05
CA THR A 242 -4.27 -6.27 23.29
C THR A 242 -4.82 -7.43 24.12
N ARG A 243 -5.39 -8.47 23.49
CA ARG A 243 -5.82 -9.69 24.19
C ARG A 243 -4.65 -10.44 24.82
N MET A 244 -3.55 -10.63 24.09
CA MET A 244 -2.34 -11.26 24.63
C MET A 244 -1.76 -10.49 25.82
N LYS A 245 -1.79 -9.15 25.78
CA LYS A 245 -1.35 -8.30 26.90
C LYS A 245 -2.24 -8.49 28.14
N ARG A 246 -3.56 -8.60 27.97
CA ARG A 246 -4.49 -8.86 29.08
C ARG A 246 -4.22 -10.23 29.71
N HIS A 247 -4.02 -11.26 28.89
CA HIS A 247 -3.72 -12.62 29.37
C HIS A 247 -2.41 -12.67 30.17
N GLY A 248 -1.32 -12.16 29.61
CA GLY A 248 -0.02 -12.17 30.29
C GLY A 248 -0.01 -11.36 31.59
N ARG A 249 -0.76 -10.25 31.67
CA ARG A 249 -0.95 -9.53 32.93
C ARG A 249 -1.78 -10.33 33.94
N GLY A 250 -2.81 -11.04 33.49
CA GLY A 250 -3.61 -11.95 34.32
C GLY A 250 -2.79 -13.08 34.93
N GLU A 251 -1.92 -13.71 34.14
CA GLU A 251 -1.01 -14.77 34.62
C GLU A 251 0.00 -14.24 35.64
N ILE A 252 0.61 -13.06 35.41
CA ILE A 252 1.53 -12.44 36.38
C ILE A 252 0.83 -12.15 37.71
N ILE A 253 -0.40 -11.61 37.67
CA ILE A 253 -1.20 -11.36 38.88
C ILE A 253 -1.54 -12.68 39.60
N GLY A 254 -1.89 -13.73 38.85
CA GLY A 254 -2.17 -15.07 39.41
C GLY A 254 -0.97 -15.68 40.11
N ILE A 255 0.22 -15.64 39.50
CA ILE A 255 1.48 -16.14 40.08
C ILE A 255 1.87 -15.35 41.33
N GLN A 256 1.75 -14.02 41.30
CA GLN A 256 2.04 -13.18 42.46
C GLN A 256 1.11 -13.50 43.63
N LYS A 257 -0.18 -13.76 43.36
CA LYS A 257 -1.14 -14.20 44.38
C LYS A 257 -0.76 -15.57 44.95
N LEU A 258 -0.40 -16.55 44.13
CA LEU A 258 0.06 -17.87 44.60
C LEU A 258 1.31 -17.78 45.49
N ASN A 259 2.30 -16.96 45.10
CA ASN A 259 3.51 -16.75 45.89
C ASN A 259 3.24 -16.02 47.21
N SER A 260 2.29 -15.08 47.24
CA SER A 260 1.87 -14.44 48.50
C SER A 260 1.21 -15.45 49.45
N VAL A 261 0.34 -16.33 48.93
CA VAL A 261 -0.35 -17.35 49.73
C VAL A 261 0.62 -18.40 50.29
N SER A 262 1.62 -18.84 49.52
CA SER A 262 2.65 -19.77 50.00
C SER A 262 3.57 -19.13 51.05
N THR A 263 3.89 -17.85 50.90
CA THR A 263 4.73 -17.10 51.87
C THR A 263 3.98 -16.88 53.19
N THR A 264 2.67 -16.63 53.14
CA THR A 264 1.83 -16.49 54.35
C THR A 264 1.69 -17.81 55.13
N GLN A 265 1.86 -18.98 54.48
CA GLN A 265 1.83 -20.29 55.17
C GLN A 265 3.15 -20.68 55.87
N PHE A 266 4.24 -19.91 55.71
CA PHE A 266 5.55 -20.21 56.33
C PHE A 266 6.00 -19.20 57.42
N SER A 267 5.11 -18.35 57.94
CA SER A 267 5.41 -17.53 59.13
C SER A 267 4.60 -17.98 60.36
N PRO A 268 5.24 -18.38 61.47
CA PRO A 268 4.55 -18.53 62.73
C PRO A 268 4.29 -17.16 63.36
N ALA A 269 3.00 -16.85 63.51
CA ALA A 269 2.34 -15.95 64.46
C ALA A 269 3.01 -14.63 64.90
N SER A 270 2.30 -13.52 64.67
CA SER A 270 2.07 -12.50 65.71
C SER A 270 0.75 -11.77 65.40
N ILE A 271 -0.26 -12.06 66.22
CA ILE A 271 -1.51 -11.29 66.33
C ILE A 271 -1.13 -9.87 66.78
N ASN A 272 -1.69 -8.84 66.14
CA ASN A 272 -2.03 -7.57 66.77
C ASN A 272 -3.13 -6.86 65.96
N ASP A 273 -4.16 -6.45 66.69
CA ASP A 273 -5.33 -5.68 66.27
C ASP A 273 -4.98 -4.42 65.47
N ALA A 274 -5.72 -4.18 64.39
CA ALA A 274 -5.99 -2.84 63.89
C ALA A 274 -7.30 -2.83 63.09
N THR A 275 -8.31 -2.21 63.68
CA THR A 275 -9.62 -1.87 63.11
C THR A 275 -9.44 -0.86 61.97
N ILE A 276 -9.96 -1.13 60.77
CA ILE A 276 -10.07 -0.13 59.69
C ILE A 276 -11.47 -0.20 59.05
N ASP A 277 -12.13 0.95 59.09
CA ASP A 277 -13.48 1.32 58.67
C ASP A 277 -13.73 1.21 57.14
N PRO A 278 -14.87 0.66 56.67
CA PRO A 278 -15.19 0.57 55.25
C PRO A 278 -16.03 1.76 54.78
N SER A 279 -15.39 2.88 54.43
CA SER A 279 -16.13 4.05 53.92
C SER A 279 -15.35 4.93 52.92
N THR A 280 -14.57 4.36 51.99
CA THR A 280 -14.08 5.16 50.85
C THR A 280 -13.82 4.33 49.58
N GLN A 281 -14.88 3.76 49.00
CA GLN A 281 -14.79 3.16 47.67
C GLN A 281 -16.05 3.43 46.84
N ALA A 282 -16.46 4.69 46.74
CA ALA A 282 -17.52 5.11 45.82
C ALA A 282 -17.43 6.60 45.51
N LYS A 283 -16.29 7.08 44.97
CA LYS A 283 -16.19 8.44 44.36
C LYS A 283 -14.92 8.69 43.54
N ALA A 284 -14.45 7.71 42.77
CA ALA A 284 -13.30 7.88 41.89
C ALA A 284 -13.50 7.25 40.50
N MET A 285 -14.73 7.33 39.95
CA MET A 285 -15.03 6.80 38.61
C MET A 285 -15.60 7.82 37.61
N ASP A 286 -15.74 9.10 37.98
CA ASP A 286 -16.27 10.13 37.05
C ASP A 286 -15.23 11.17 36.60
N GLY A 287 -13.97 11.04 36.99
CA GLY A 287 -12.90 11.99 36.64
C GLY A 287 -11.93 11.57 35.53
N VAL A 288 -12.04 10.35 35.00
CA VAL A 288 -11.02 9.78 34.08
C VAL A 288 -11.44 9.85 32.61
N ILE A 289 -12.73 10.11 32.31
CA ILE A 289 -13.24 10.11 30.94
C ILE A 289 -13.05 11.47 30.24
N LEU A 290 -12.91 12.57 30.99
CA LEU A 290 -12.80 13.92 30.38
C LEU A 290 -11.36 14.39 30.10
N THR A 291 -10.34 13.76 30.67
CA THR A 291 -8.92 14.16 30.47
C THR A 291 -8.23 13.45 29.30
N PHE A 292 -8.89 12.45 28.68
CA PHE A 292 -8.32 11.72 27.53
C PHE A 292 -8.74 12.27 26.15
N LEU A 293 -9.63 13.27 26.09
CA LEU A 293 -10.09 13.86 24.82
C LEU A 293 -9.33 15.12 24.38
N LEU A 294 -8.31 15.58 25.13
CA LEU A 294 -7.54 16.78 24.80
C LEU A 294 -6.01 16.60 24.84
N SER A 295 -5.49 15.37 24.93
CA SER A 295 -4.03 15.14 24.87
C SER A 295 -3.60 14.75 23.46
N ASP A 296 -3.22 15.74 22.68
CA ASP A 296 -2.49 15.61 21.42
C ASP A 296 -1.13 14.90 21.66
N PRO A 297 -0.81 13.75 21.04
CA PRO A 297 0.47 13.07 21.26
C PRO A 297 1.64 13.68 20.47
N TYR A 298 1.42 14.76 19.70
CA TYR A 298 2.36 15.20 18.66
C TYR A 298 3.46 16.19 19.13
N SER A 299 3.46 16.65 20.39
CA SER A 299 4.28 17.82 20.77
C SER A 299 5.65 17.52 21.43
N SER A 300 6.09 16.28 21.65
CA SER A 300 7.26 16.02 22.52
C SER A 300 8.54 15.51 21.84
N HIS A 301 8.63 15.48 20.51
CA HIS A 301 9.83 14.92 19.84
C HIS A 301 10.51 15.83 18.79
N GLN A 302 10.45 17.16 18.93
CA GLN A 302 11.12 18.05 17.98
C GLN A 302 11.82 19.30 18.56
N GLN A 303 12.31 19.24 19.80
CA GLN A 303 13.18 20.29 20.36
C GLN A 303 14.44 19.71 20.99
N THR A 304 15.32 19.13 20.18
CA THR A 304 16.73 18.99 20.56
C THR A 304 17.63 18.91 19.32
N ALA A 305 17.66 19.98 18.52
CA ALA A 305 18.78 20.28 17.62
C ALA A 305 18.54 21.65 16.99
N LEU A 306 19.31 22.66 17.42
CA LEU A 306 19.78 23.83 16.67
C LEU A 306 20.02 25.00 17.65
N ALA A 307 21.14 24.92 18.37
CA ALA A 307 21.81 26.12 18.88
C ALA A 307 23.06 26.33 18.01
N LEU A 308 22.97 27.27 17.07
CA LEU A 308 24.12 27.81 16.33
C LEU A 308 24.21 29.30 16.68
N PRO A 309 25.41 29.81 17.04
CA PRO A 309 25.58 31.19 17.46
C PRO A 309 25.46 32.15 16.28
N SER A 310 24.86 33.31 16.57
CA SER A 310 24.69 34.46 15.70
C SER A 310 26.03 35.13 15.38
N THR A 311 26.44 35.09 14.12
CA THR A 311 27.43 36.03 13.57
C THR A 311 26.85 36.76 12.37
N THR A 312 26.75 38.07 12.57
CA THR A 312 26.24 39.10 11.67
C THR A 312 27.24 39.34 10.54
N SER A 313 26.85 39.15 9.28
CA SER A 313 27.39 39.91 8.15
C SER A 313 26.50 39.74 6.90
N ARG A 314 25.80 40.82 6.51
CA ARG A 314 25.12 40.95 5.22
C ARG A 314 26.15 41.31 4.14
N PRO A 315 25.96 40.81 2.91
CA PRO A 315 26.27 41.60 1.72
C PRO A 315 25.01 41.94 0.93
N HIS A 316 24.99 43.19 0.43
CA HIS A 316 24.03 43.76 -0.49
C HIS A 316 23.88 42.94 -1.77
N TYR A 317 22.64 42.69 -2.19
CA TYR A 317 22.30 42.31 -3.57
C TYR A 317 21.30 43.33 -4.13
N SER A 318 21.71 43.99 -5.21
CA SER A 318 20.89 44.90 -6.02
C SER A 318 20.12 44.08 -7.07
N PRO A 319 18.84 44.36 -7.35
CA PRO A 319 18.09 43.69 -8.41
C PRO A 319 18.38 44.32 -9.80
N PRO A 320 18.38 43.54 -10.90
CA PRO A 320 18.45 44.08 -12.25
C PRO A 320 17.08 44.61 -12.74
N PRO A 321 17.07 45.53 -13.74
CA PRO A 321 15.86 46.24 -14.14
C PRO A 321 14.92 45.45 -15.06
N LEU A 322 13.64 45.77 -14.91
CA LEU A 322 12.49 45.34 -15.70
C LEU A 322 12.65 45.63 -17.20
N MET A 323 12.42 44.61 -18.03
CA MET A 323 12.24 44.76 -19.48
C MET A 323 10.74 44.67 -19.80
N ASN A 324 10.24 45.77 -20.34
CA ASN A 324 8.88 45.95 -20.85
C ASN A 324 8.75 45.28 -22.22
N SER A 325 7.75 44.43 -22.42
CA SER A 325 7.24 44.14 -23.77
C SER A 325 5.76 43.79 -23.71
N ASN A 326 4.95 44.79 -24.07
CA ASN A 326 3.57 44.64 -24.52
C ASN A 326 3.53 43.76 -25.78
N SER A 327 2.67 42.74 -25.78
CA SER A 327 2.12 42.19 -27.03
C SER A 327 0.79 41.48 -26.80
N TYR A 328 -0.27 42.21 -27.18
CA TYR A 328 -1.50 41.76 -27.82
C TYR A 328 -2.31 40.59 -27.25
N LEU A 329 -3.37 40.97 -26.54
CA LEU A 329 -4.65 40.28 -26.39
C LEU A 329 -5.27 39.97 -27.75
N GLN A 330 -5.71 38.71 -27.95
CA GLN A 330 -6.86 38.39 -28.80
C GLN A 330 -7.51 37.07 -28.34
N GLN A 331 -8.58 37.19 -27.56
CA GLN A 331 -9.66 36.19 -27.46
C GLN A 331 -10.58 36.33 -28.68
N PRO A 332 -11.40 35.31 -28.97
CA PRO A 332 -12.79 35.62 -29.27
C PRO A 332 -13.81 34.81 -28.45
N CYS A 333 -14.65 35.59 -27.79
CA CYS A 333 -16.10 35.46 -27.56
C CYS A 333 -16.80 34.09 -27.59
N PHE A 334 -17.40 33.80 -26.43
CA PHE A 334 -18.65 33.04 -26.25
C PHE A 334 -19.83 33.65 -27.02
N SER A 335 -20.75 32.79 -27.47
CA SER A 335 -22.15 33.14 -27.78
C SER A 335 -23.08 32.04 -27.21
N PRO A 336 -24.20 32.38 -26.53
CA PRO A 336 -25.07 31.40 -25.89
C PRO A 336 -26.24 30.98 -26.80
N GLY A 337 -26.32 29.68 -27.11
CA GLY A 337 -27.39 29.09 -27.93
C GLY A 337 -28.34 28.21 -27.11
N ARG A 338 -29.55 28.74 -26.88
CA ARG A 338 -30.87 28.11 -26.65
C ARG A 338 -30.97 26.69 -26.04
N LEU A 339 -31.61 26.66 -24.86
CA LEU A 339 -32.38 25.54 -24.33
C LEU A 339 -33.46 25.06 -25.32
N LEU A 340 -33.50 23.75 -25.56
CA LEU A 340 -34.69 22.99 -26.00
C LEU A 340 -34.70 21.64 -25.24
N LEU A 341 -35.65 21.49 -24.31
CA LEU A 341 -36.10 20.20 -23.75
C LEU A 341 -37.00 19.49 -24.78
N PRO A 342 -37.00 18.15 -24.85
CA PRO A 342 -38.15 17.39 -24.32
C PRO A 342 -37.77 15.95 -23.85
N PRO A 343 -38.73 15.04 -23.61
CA PRO A 343 -39.61 14.98 -22.45
C PRO A 343 -39.29 13.79 -21.53
N THR A 344 -39.93 13.83 -20.36
CA THR A 344 -39.96 12.85 -19.28
C THR A 344 -40.23 11.41 -19.72
N GLY A 345 -39.30 10.50 -19.43
CA GLY A 345 -39.51 9.07 -19.37
C GLY A 345 -39.13 8.56 -17.98
N VAL A 346 -40.12 8.08 -17.24
CA VAL A 346 -39.95 7.41 -15.94
C VAL A 346 -39.62 5.94 -16.19
N PRO A 347 -38.54 5.38 -15.61
CA PRO A 347 -38.49 3.97 -15.32
C PRO A 347 -38.64 3.73 -13.82
N HIS A 348 -39.56 2.82 -13.48
CA HIS A 348 -39.82 2.31 -12.16
C HIS A 348 -38.54 1.83 -11.45
N PHE A 349 -38.28 2.39 -10.27
CA PHE A 349 -37.35 1.82 -9.29
C PHE A 349 -37.95 0.52 -8.74
N HIS A 350 -37.38 -0.62 -9.12
CA HIS A 350 -37.48 -1.83 -8.32
C HIS A 350 -36.28 -1.91 -7.37
N SER A 351 -36.64 -2.05 -6.10
CA SER A 351 -35.84 -2.07 -4.88
C SER A 351 -34.60 -2.98 -4.92
N CYS A 352 -33.46 -2.45 -4.45
CA CYS A 352 -32.35 -3.25 -3.92
C CYS A 352 -32.73 -3.94 -2.59
N PRO A 353 -32.26 -5.17 -2.33
CA PRO A 353 -31.98 -5.65 -0.98
C PRO A 353 -30.47 -5.58 -0.65
N PRO A 354 -30.08 -5.66 0.64
CA PRO A 354 -28.79 -5.19 1.13
C PRO A 354 -27.67 -6.25 1.10
N LEU A 355 -26.45 -5.75 1.37
CA LEU A 355 -25.16 -6.43 1.52
C LEU A 355 -25.17 -7.76 2.31
N PHE A 356 -24.17 -8.57 1.97
CA PHE A 356 -23.67 -9.79 2.63
C PHE A 356 -24.56 -11.02 2.53
N LEU A 357 -24.29 -11.82 1.49
CA LEU A 357 -23.98 -13.25 1.54
C LEU A 357 -23.69 -13.67 0.08
N LEU A 358 -22.55 -14.34 -0.16
CA LEU A 358 -22.24 -14.97 -1.44
C LEU A 358 -23.44 -15.80 -1.94
N PRO A 359 -23.94 -15.58 -3.17
CA PRO A 359 -24.68 -16.60 -3.88
C PRO A 359 -23.82 -17.13 -5.02
N SER A 360 -23.47 -18.39 -4.90
CA SER A 360 -22.87 -19.27 -5.91
C SER A 360 -23.82 -19.53 -7.10
N SER A 361 -24.39 -18.48 -7.69
CA SER A 361 -25.39 -18.58 -8.75
C SER A 361 -25.33 -17.39 -9.70
N TRP A 362 -24.15 -17.14 -10.29
CA TRP A 362 -23.98 -16.36 -11.52
C TRP A 362 -22.91 -17.00 -12.42
N MET A 363 -22.88 -18.33 -12.39
CA MET A 363 -22.26 -19.19 -13.40
C MET A 363 -23.45 -19.88 -14.09
N PHE A 364 -23.51 -19.80 -15.42
CA PHE A 364 -24.65 -20.13 -16.29
C PHE A 364 -25.76 -19.06 -16.37
N HIS A 365 -25.53 -18.05 -17.21
CA HIS A 365 -26.30 -17.91 -18.45
C HIS A 365 -25.60 -17.04 -19.47
#